data_AF-A0A8J5M8E4-F1
#
_entry.id   AF-A0A8J5M8E4-F1
#
_cell.length_a   1.000
_cell.length_b   1.000
_cell.length_c   1.000
_cell.angle_alpha   90.00
_cell.angle_beta   90.00
_cell.angle_gamma   90.00
#
_symmetry.space_group_name_H-M   'P 1'
#
loop_
_entity.id
_entity.type
_entity.pdbx_description
1 polymer ?
#
loop_
_entity_poly.entity_id
_entity_poly.type
_entity_poly.pdbx_seq_one_letter_code
_entity_poly.pdbx_strand_id
1 'polypeptide(L)'
;MLNPDGVINGNTRVSLAGWDLNRKWSSPIEQLFPTIYHLKQQLAHFQSRGRVAVYCDLHGHSINRNIFTYGCYTAKKKTDGSKSSGDTTSSAFKSDPRVFPMIVARHARHFSFANCDFSVHKSKMTTARVVVNQELGVTNSYTLEASFCGPDFGARKGTQFSTWDLEEMGRSWCQSLIVYYGLTCQVKALDLERKKQATLDQSIPGEPSPTGRQSAQTQANEALLRLDAEDEETAHKENHERRAEKHECAS
;
A
#
# COMPACT_ATOMS: atom_id res chain seq x y z
N MET A 1 1.32 -4.41 6.90
CA MET A 1 2.66 -4.86 7.32
C MET A 1 3.00 -6.14 6.56
N LEU A 2 4.15 -6.23 5.88
CA LEU A 2 4.50 -7.41 5.05
C LEU A 2 5.33 -8.48 5.77
N ASN A 3 6.00 -8.10 6.86
CA ASN A 3 6.84 -9.01 7.64
C ASN A 3 6.53 -8.88 9.15
N PRO A 4 5.29 -9.23 9.58
CA PRO A 4 4.93 -9.16 10.99
C PRO A 4 5.84 -10.04 11.86
N ASP A 5 6.12 -11.27 11.42
CA ASP A 5 6.94 -12.23 12.17
C ASP A 5 8.37 -11.74 12.37
N GLY A 6 8.99 -11.20 11.32
CA GLY A 6 10.33 -10.62 11.41
C GLY A 6 10.39 -9.48 12.42
N VAL A 7 9.38 -8.59 12.42
CA VAL A 7 9.37 -7.46 13.35
C VAL A 7 9.16 -7.87 14.80
N ILE A 8 8.25 -8.81 15.08
CA ILE A 8 8.04 -9.31 16.44
C ILE A 8 9.34 -9.92 16.99
N ASN A 9 10.14 -10.55 16.14
CA ASN A 9 11.42 -11.17 16.51
C ASN A 9 12.63 -10.23 16.39
N GLY A 10 12.43 -8.93 16.11
CA GLY A 10 13.51 -7.95 16.02
C GLY A 10 14.39 -8.05 14.76
N ASN A 11 13.95 -8.79 13.74
CA ASN A 11 14.63 -8.86 12.45
C ASN A 11 14.43 -7.56 11.66
N THR A 12 15.53 -6.99 11.15
CA THR A 12 15.50 -5.74 10.38
C THR A 12 15.33 -5.94 8.87
N ARG A 13 15.58 -7.16 8.35
CA ARG A 13 15.70 -7.41 6.90
C ARG A 13 15.00 -8.68 6.39
N VAL A 14 14.88 -9.70 7.22
CA VAL A 14 14.43 -11.04 6.81
C VAL A 14 13.20 -11.47 7.59
N SER A 15 12.42 -12.40 7.02
CA SER A 15 11.36 -13.09 7.75
C SER A 15 11.92 -13.97 8.86
N LEU A 16 11.05 -14.55 9.69
CA LEU A 16 11.45 -15.48 10.74
C LEU A 16 12.27 -16.68 10.20
N ALA A 17 11.97 -17.12 8.98
CA ALA A 17 12.68 -18.19 8.29
C ALA A 17 13.96 -17.71 7.55
N GLY A 18 14.42 -16.48 7.78
CA GLY A 18 15.67 -15.96 7.21
C GLY A 18 15.59 -15.49 5.75
N TRP A 19 14.39 -15.34 5.18
CA TRP A 19 14.21 -14.90 3.79
C TRP A 19 14.05 -13.38 3.65
N ASP A 20 14.79 -12.77 2.71
CA ASP A 20 14.52 -11.41 2.24
C ASP A 20 13.27 -11.42 1.35
N LEU A 21 12.13 -10.99 1.90
CA LEU A 21 10.84 -10.98 1.22
C LEU A 21 10.85 -10.09 -0.04
N ASN A 22 11.65 -9.03 -0.07
CA ASN A 22 11.78 -8.15 -1.23
C ASN A 22 12.69 -8.75 -2.34
N ARG A 23 12.97 -10.06 -2.28
CA ARG A 23 13.57 -10.83 -3.39
C ARG A 23 12.66 -11.93 -3.91
N LYS A 24 11.44 -12.04 -3.37
CA LYS A 24 10.49 -13.13 -3.64
C LYS A 24 9.29 -12.70 -4.47
N TRP A 25 9.33 -11.53 -5.12
CA TRP A 25 8.19 -10.98 -5.84
C TRP A 25 7.96 -11.57 -7.24
N SER A 26 8.99 -12.07 -7.93
CA SER A 26 8.82 -12.58 -9.30
C SER A 26 7.97 -13.85 -9.33
N SER A 27 8.28 -14.83 -8.47
CA SER A 27 7.48 -16.06 -8.31
C SER A 27 7.31 -16.42 -6.83
N PRO A 28 6.44 -15.71 -6.08
CA PRO A 28 6.18 -16.04 -4.69
C PRO A 28 5.45 -17.38 -4.59
N ILE A 29 5.86 -18.22 -3.65
CA ILE A 29 5.21 -19.49 -3.29
C ILE A 29 4.29 -19.20 -2.10
N GLU A 30 3.01 -19.53 -2.22
CA GLU A 30 1.98 -19.22 -1.21
C GLU A 30 2.34 -19.69 0.19
N GLN A 31 2.83 -20.93 0.33
CA GLN A 31 3.17 -21.53 1.62
C GLN A 31 4.41 -20.91 2.28
N LEU A 32 5.34 -20.36 1.48
CA LEU A 32 6.61 -19.81 2.00
C LEU A 32 6.57 -18.29 2.15
N PHE A 33 5.85 -17.59 1.27
CA PHE A 33 5.79 -16.14 1.22
C PHE A 33 4.33 -15.65 1.09
N PRO A 34 3.42 -16.05 2.00
CA PRO A 34 1.99 -15.80 1.87
C PRO A 34 1.65 -14.31 1.74
N THR A 35 2.35 -13.45 2.49
CA THR A 35 2.13 -11.99 2.44
C THR A 35 2.46 -11.38 1.08
N ILE A 36 3.53 -11.86 0.43
CA ILE A 36 3.93 -11.39 -0.91
C ILE A 36 3.01 -11.99 -1.97
N TYR A 37 2.68 -13.28 -1.85
CA TYR A 37 1.80 -14.00 -2.78
C TYR A 37 0.42 -13.34 -2.86
N HIS A 38 -0.27 -13.18 -1.74
CA HIS A 38 -1.61 -12.60 -1.73
C HIS A 38 -1.60 -11.12 -2.09
N LEU A 39 -0.60 -10.33 -1.66
CA LEU A 39 -0.50 -8.94 -2.09
C LEU A 39 -0.30 -8.82 -3.60
N LYS A 40 0.57 -9.63 -4.21
CA LYS A 40 0.78 -9.62 -5.67
C LYS A 40 -0.50 -9.99 -6.42
N GLN A 41 -1.25 -10.99 -5.96
CA GLN A 41 -2.54 -11.36 -6.56
C GLN A 41 -3.56 -10.22 -6.47
N GLN A 42 -3.67 -9.58 -5.30
CA GLN A 42 -4.58 -8.45 -5.09
C GLN A 42 -4.20 -7.26 -5.98
N LEU A 43 -2.91 -6.94 -6.08
CA LEU A 43 -2.41 -5.91 -6.99
C LEU A 43 -2.74 -6.24 -8.44
N ALA A 44 -2.51 -7.48 -8.89
CA ALA A 44 -2.85 -7.92 -10.24
C ALA A 44 -4.37 -7.78 -10.51
N HIS A 45 -5.21 -8.13 -9.55
CA HIS A 45 -6.67 -7.98 -9.65
C HIS A 45 -7.11 -6.51 -9.81
N PHE A 46 -6.56 -5.59 -9.03
CA PHE A 46 -6.90 -4.17 -9.18
C PHE A 46 -6.32 -3.58 -10.46
N GLN A 47 -5.10 -3.98 -10.81
CA GLN A 47 -4.38 -3.46 -11.95
C GLN A 47 -4.97 -3.91 -13.29
N SER A 48 -5.51 -5.14 -13.38
CA SER A 48 -6.25 -5.60 -14.57
C SER A 48 -7.48 -4.76 -14.89
N ARG A 49 -7.95 -3.95 -13.93
CA ARG A 49 -9.06 -3.00 -14.07
C ARG A 49 -8.59 -1.53 -14.10
N GLY A 50 -7.28 -1.29 -14.18
CA GLY A 50 -6.70 0.05 -14.15
C GLY A 50 -6.92 0.81 -12.83
N ARG A 51 -7.15 0.10 -11.72
CA ARG A 51 -7.49 0.71 -10.42
C ARG A 51 -6.28 0.98 -9.52
N VAL A 52 -5.07 0.70 -9.98
CA VAL A 52 -3.84 1.02 -9.24
C VAL A 52 -3.24 2.31 -9.79
N ALA A 53 -3.38 3.39 -9.02
CA ALA A 53 -2.83 4.70 -9.37
C ALA A 53 -1.30 4.75 -9.21
N VAL A 54 -0.82 4.32 -8.05
CA VAL A 54 0.60 4.30 -7.65
C VAL A 54 0.84 3.06 -6.79
N TYR A 55 1.99 2.43 -6.95
CA TYR A 55 2.54 1.45 -6.02
C TYR A 55 3.73 2.05 -5.27
N CYS A 56 3.77 1.89 -3.95
CA CYS A 56 4.86 2.41 -3.12
C CYS A 56 5.26 1.37 -2.05
N ASP A 57 6.50 0.89 -2.14
CA ASP A 57 7.15 -0.02 -1.20
C ASP A 57 7.96 0.81 -0.19
N LEU A 58 7.56 0.84 1.08
CA LEU A 58 8.14 1.71 2.11
C LEU A 58 9.30 1.01 2.84
N HIS A 59 10.50 1.61 2.82
CA HIS A 59 11.73 1.04 3.38
C HIS A 59 12.52 2.05 4.21
N GLY A 60 13.42 1.51 5.02
CA GLY A 60 14.46 2.27 5.71
C GLY A 60 15.82 2.10 5.02
N HIS A 61 16.58 3.18 4.92
CA HIS A 61 17.88 3.20 4.25
C HIS A 61 19.02 3.49 5.22
N SER A 62 20.02 2.61 5.27
CA SER A 62 21.08 2.68 6.29
C SER A 62 22.27 3.56 5.93
N ILE A 63 22.46 3.92 4.65
CA ILE A 63 23.66 4.62 4.18
C ILE A 63 23.36 6.07 3.78
N ASN A 64 22.51 6.25 2.76
CA ASN A 64 22.12 7.57 2.28
C ASN A 64 21.25 8.29 3.31
N ARG A 65 21.32 9.63 3.27
CA ARG A 65 20.52 10.57 4.07
C ARG A 65 19.24 10.97 3.33
N ASN A 66 18.35 11.65 4.04
CA ASN A 66 17.06 12.16 3.57
C ASN A 66 16.04 11.06 3.25
N ILE A 67 14.88 11.47 2.72
CA ILE A 67 13.87 10.58 2.16
C ILE A 67 13.93 10.70 0.65
N PHE A 68 13.90 9.59 -0.08
CA PHE A 68 13.98 9.60 -1.55
C PHE A 68 13.33 8.35 -2.14
N THR A 69 13.14 8.33 -3.45
CA THR A 69 12.53 7.19 -4.14
C THR A 69 13.45 6.55 -5.14
N TYR A 70 13.43 5.22 -5.16
CA TYR A 70 13.79 4.49 -6.36
C TYR A 70 12.55 4.27 -7.24
N GLY A 71 12.72 4.40 -8.55
CA GLY A 71 11.69 4.17 -9.57
C GLY A 71 12.10 3.14 -10.61
N CYS A 72 11.31 3.04 -11.68
CA CYS A 72 11.60 2.23 -12.86
C CYS A 72 11.40 3.07 -14.11
N TYR A 73 12.49 3.48 -14.77
CA TYR A 73 12.45 4.23 -16.02
C TYR A 73 13.41 3.63 -17.04
N THR A 74 12.87 3.30 -18.21
CA THR A 74 13.65 2.91 -19.38
C THR A 74 13.34 3.88 -20.50
N ALA A 75 14.34 4.64 -20.94
CA ALA A 75 14.18 5.51 -22.09
C ALA A 75 13.82 4.66 -23.31
N LYS A 76 12.68 4.94 -23.95
CA LYS A 76 12.37 4.32 -25.23
C LYS A 76 13.44 4.76 -26.23
N LYS A 77 14.19 3.82 -26.81
CA LYS A 77 15.03 4.11 -27.98
C LYS A 77 14.11 4.69 -29.05
N LYS A 78 14.41 5.90 -29.55
CA LYS A 78 13.72 6.44 -30.72
C LYS A 78 13.96 5.45 -31.86
N THR A 79 12.97 4.66 -32.20
CA THR A 79 12.95 3.94 -33.47
C THR A 79 12.64 4.99 -34.52
N ASP A 80 13.64 5.38 -35.30
CA ASP A 80 13.47 6.30 -36.43
C ASP A 80 12.40 5.73 -37.37
N GLY A 81 11.27 6.44 -37.51
CA GLY A 81 10.32 6.14 -38.60
C GLY A 81 8.84 6.47 -38.39
N SER A 82 8.30 6.47 -37.17
CA SER A 82 6.86 6.72 -36.99
C SER A 82 6.58 8.13 -36.50
N LYS A 83 6.30 9.05 -37.43
CA LYS A 83 5.62 10.32 -37.14
C LYS A 83 4.16 10.00 -36.78
N SER A 84 3.88 9.67 -35.52
CA SER A 84 2.53 9.71 -34.98
C SER A 84 2.17 11.16 -34.66
N SER A 85 1.59 11.85 -35.65
CA SER A 85 0.87 13.10 -35.47
C SER A 85 -0.42 12.83 -34.69
N GLY A 86 -0.45 13.21 -33.42
CA GLY A 86 -1.66 13.12 -32.58
C GLY A 86 -1.36 13.30 -31.09
N ASP A 87 -1.70 14.48 -30.56
CA ASP A 87 -1.99 14.78 -29.15
C ASP A 87 -0.98 14.31 -28.08
N THR A 88 0.30 14.64 -28.25
CA THR A 88 1.42 14.01 -27.52
C THR A 88 1.83 14.71 -26.22
N THR A 89 1.23 15.84 -25.84
CA THR A 89 1.80 16.71 -24.78
C THR A 89 1.18 16.55 -23.39
N SER A 90 0.11 15.78 -23.18
CA SER A 90 -0.50 15.64 -21.83
C SER A 90 -0.41 14.22 -21.25
N SER A 91 -0.56 13.19 -22.10
CA SER A 91 -0.45 11.77 -21.68
C SER A 91 1.01 11.32 -21.51
N ALA A 92 1.94 11.92 -22.25
CA ALA A 92 3.37 11.60 -22.18
C ALA A 92 3.99 12.02 -20.83
N PHE A 93 3.54 13.11 -20.21
CA PHE A 93 4.06 13.53 -18.89
C PHE A 93 3.53 12.67 -17.74
N LYS A 94 2.28 12.19 -17.81
CA LYS A 94 1.71 11.27 -16.81
C LYS A 94 2.30 9.86 -16.88
N SER A 95 2.96 9.52 -17.98
CA SER A 95 3.65 8.24 -18.14
C SER A 95 5.13 8.29 -17.78
N ASP A 96 5.67 9.47 -17.43
CA ASP A 96 7.03 9.57 -16.90
C ASP A 96 7.01 9.42 -15.36
N PRO A 97 7.56 8.31 -14.81
CA PRO A 97 7.55 8.04 -13.39
C PRO A 97 8.39 9.03 -12.58
N ARG A 98 9.16 9.93 -13.22
CA ARG A 98 9.94 10.97 -12.53
C ARG A 98 9.11 12.17 -12.13
N VAL A 99 7.97 12.40 -12.78
CA VAL A 99 7.14 13.59 -12.55
C VAL A 99 6.53 13.58 -11.16
N PHE A 100 6.01 12.44 -10.70
CA PHE A 100 5.38 12.38 -9.38
C PHE A 100 6.38 12.66 -8.23
N PRO A 101 7.56 12.00 -8.14
CA PRO A 101 8.56 12.35 -7.13
C PRO A 101 9.06 13.80 -7.21
N MET A 102 9.07 14.41 -8.40
CA MET A 102 9.42 15.83 -8.55
C MET A 102 8.37 16.75 -7.91
N ILE A 103 7.08 16.40 -7.99
CA ILE A 103 6.01 17.11 -7.28
C ILE A 103 6.16 16.90 -5.78
N VAL A 104 6.42 15.66 -5.34
CA VAL A 104 6.65 15.34 -3.92
C VAL A 104 7.75 16.21 -3.33
N ALA A 105 8.86 16.41 -4.05
CA ALA A 105 9.97 17.25 -3.62
C ALA A 105 9.61 18.73 -3.38
N ARG A 106 8.50 19.22 -3.97
CA ARG A 106 8.02 20.59 -3.71
C ARG A 106 7.22 20.72 -2.42
N HIS A 107 6.62 19.63 -1.96
CA HIS A 107 5.74 19.62 -0.79
C HIS A 107 6.43 19.05 0.46
N ALA A 108 7.26 18.03 0.28
CA ALA A 108 7.88 17.29 1.38
C ALA A 108 9.25 17.88 1.77
N ARG A 109 9.33 18.41 3.00
CA ARG A 109 10.53 19.09 3.53
C ARG A 109 11.80 18.24 3.55
N HIS A 110 11.66 16.92 3.75
CA HIS A 110 12.79 16.00 3.89
C HIS A 110 13.03 15.14 2.65
N PHE A 111 12.30 15.41 1.56
CA PHE A 111 12.39 14.62 0.34
C PHE A 111 13.47 15.16 -0.60
N SER A 112 14.46 14.34 -0.94
CA SER A 112 15.51 14.68 -1.91
C SER A 112 15.21 14.05 -3.26
N PHE A 113 14.77 14.86 -4.22
CA PHE A 113 14.68 14.41 -5.62
C PHE A 113 16.05 14.09 -6.21
N ALA A 114 17.10 14.78 -5.77
CA ALA A 114 18.47 14.53 -6.22
C ALA A 114 18.99 13.14 -5.83
N ASN A 115 18.49 12.58 -4.73
CA ASN A 115 18.83 11.23 -4.28
C ASN A 115 17.96 10.14 -4.93
N CYS A 116 16.95 10.52 -5.73
CA CYS A 116 16.12 9.56 -6.44
C CYS A 116 16.89 8.92 -7.59
N ASP A 117 16.67 7.63 -7.82
CA ASP A 117 17.22 6.90 -8.96
C ASP A 117 16.13 6.04 -9.61
N PHE A 118 16.03 6.15 -10.93
CA PHE A 118 15.01 5.47 -11.73
C PHE A 118 15.60 4.36 -12.59
N SER A 119 16.91 4.14 -12.51
CA SER A 119 17.59 3.03 -13.17
C SER A 119 17.26 1.70 -12.50
N VAL A 120 17.22 0.62 -13.30
CA VAL A 120 16.94 -0.73 -12.80
C VAL A 120 18.18 -1.61 -13.01
N HIS A 121 18.83 -1.95 -11.90
CA HIS A 121 19.94 -2.91 -11.90
C HIS A 121 19.45 -4.36 -11.94
N LYS A 122 20.21 -5.25 -12.58
CA LYS A 122 19.93 -6.71 -12.66
C LYS A 122 19.64 -7.35 -11.30
N SER A 123 20.37 -6.95 -10.26
CA SER A 123 20.19 -7.49 -8.89
C SER A 123 18.86 -7.09 -8.24
N LYS A 124 18.12 -6.15 -8.83
CA LYS A 124 16.85 -5.63 -8.33
C LYS A 124 15.64 -6.13 -9.12
N MET A 125 15.85 -6.95 -10.15
CA MET A 125 14.76 -7.44 -11.03
C MET A 125 13.65 -8.18 -10.27
N THR A 126 13.99 -8.84 -9.15
CA THR A 126 13.02 -9.59 -8.34
C THR A 126 12.43 -8.80 -7.17
N THR A 127 12.69 -7.49 -7.11
CA THR A 127 12.13 -6.60 -6.08
C THR A 127 10.71 -6.18 -6.43
N ALA A 128 9.95 -5.81 -5.41
CA ALA A 128 8.54 -5.45 -5.53
C ALA A 128 8.31 -4.36 -6.58
N ARG A 129 9.05 -3.25 -6.45
CA ARG A 129 8.97 -2.11 -7.36
C ARG A 129 9.11 -2.52 -8.83
N VAL A 130 10.10 -3.36 -9.13
CA VAL A 130 10.43 -3.76 -10.50
C VAL A 130 9.38 -4.74 -11.03
N VAL A 131 9.00 -5.74 -10.24
CA VAL A 131 7.96 -6.71 -10.61
C VAL A 131 6.62 -6.01 -10.85
N VAL A 132 6.19 -5.13 -9.96
CA VAL A 132 4.93 -4.39 -10.10
C VAL A 132 4.94 -3.47 -11.33
N ASN A 133 6.10 -2.91 -11.69
CA ASN A 133 6.24 -2.11 -12.90
C ASN A 133 6.23 -2.96 -14.18
N GLN A 134 7.06 -4.00 -14.24
CA GLN A 134 7.35 -4.74 -15.47
C GLN A 134 6.35 -5.87 -15.72
N GLU A 135 5.90 -6.57 -14.68
CA GLU A 135 4.96 -7.69 -14.81
C GLU A 135 3.49 -7.22 -14.70
N LEU A 136 3.19 -6.24 -13.83
CA LEU A 136 1.81 -5.74 -13.65
C LEU A 136 1.52 -4.46 -14.44
N GLY A 137 2.54 -3.78 -14.99
CA GLY A 137 2.34 -2.59 -15.81
C GLY A 137 2.00 -1.30 -15.03
N VAL A 138 2.28 -1.25 -13.72
CA VAL A 138 2.09 -0.02 -12.93
C VAL A 138 3.26 0.93 -13.20
N THR A 139 3.04 1.98 -13.99
CA THR A 139 4.08 2.96 -14.36
C THR A 139 4.69 3.62 -13.12
N ASN A 140 3.84 4.14 -12.24
CA ASN A 140 4.24 4.80 -11.01
C ASN A 140 4.46 3.77 -9.89
N SER A 141 5.54 3.01 -10.01
CA SER A 141 5.95 2.00 -9.03
C SER A 141 7.25 2.44 -8.38
N TYR A 142 7.23 2.62 -7.06
CA TYR A 142 8.35 3.19 -6.30
C TYR A 142 8.74 2.35 -5.10
N THR A 143 10.00 2.47 -4.71
CA THR A 143 10.47 2.19 -3.35
C THR A 143 10.74 3.53 -2.68
N LEU A 144 10.04 3.86 -1.60
CA LEU A 144 10.30 5.07 -0.81
C LEU A 144 11.23 4.69 0.34
N GLU A 145 12.39 5.33 0.39
CA GLU A 145 13.45 5.05 1.33
C GLU A 145 13.55 6.20 2.33
N ALA A 146 13.39 5.91 3.62
CA ALA A 146 13.62 6.87 4.69
C ALA A 146 14.94 6.56 5.41
N SER A 147 15.87 7.51 5.45
CA SER A 147 17.18 7.30 6.04
C SER A 147 17.14 7.04 7.56
N PHE A 148 17.95 6.11 8.05
CA PHE A 148 18.24 5.98 9.49
C PHE A 148 19.11 7.13 10.03
N CYS A 149 19.85 7.83 9.16
CA CYS A 149 20.76 8.92 9.52
C CYS A 149 20.09 10.31 9.52
N GLY A 150 18.80 10.39 9.17
CA GLY A 150 18.04 11.64 9.14
C GLY A 150 18.37 12.55 7.93
N PRO A 151 17.92 13.82 7.96
CA PRO A 151 18.12 14.75 6.86
C PRO A 151 19.47 15.48 6.94
N ASP A 152 20.07 15.78 5.78
CA ASP A 152 21.28 16.62 5.66
C ASP A 152 21.03 18.04 5.14
N PHE A 153 19.78 18.37 4.84
CA PHE A 153 19.35 19.70 4.45
C PHE A 153 18.09 20.14 5.21
N GLY A 154 17.75 21.42 5.07
CA GLY A 154 16.59 22.04 5.71
C GLY A 154 16.79 22.32 7.20
N ALA A 155 15.73 22.79 7.86
CA ALA A 155 15.78 23.26 9.24
C ALA A 155 16.12 22.16 10.28
N ARG A 156 15.89 20.89 9.93
CA ARG A 156 16.13 19.72 10.78
C ARG A 156 17.43 18.99 10.45
N LYS A 157 18.32 19.60 9.64
CA LYS A 157 19.62 19.05 9.26
C LYS A 157 20.38 18.52 10.49
N GLY A 158 20.87 17.29 10.38
CA GLY A 158 21.67 16.64 11.42
C GLY A 158 20.87 16.05 12.59
N THR A 159 19.54 16.14 12.56
CA THR A 159 18.66 15.45 13.52
C THR A 159 18.26 14.05 13.02
N GLN A 160 17.68 13.21 13.87
CA GLN A 160 17.04 11.96 13.45
C GLN A 160 15.58 12.22 13.02
N PHE A 161 15.06 11.37 12.13
CA PHE A 161 13.64 11.39 11.82
C PHE A 161 12.84 10.88 13.01
N SER A 162 11.90 11.70 13.46
CA SER A 162 10.87 11.29 14.42
C SER A 162 9.72 10.60 13.70
N THR A 163 8.85 9.93 14.46
CA THR A 163 7.58 9.39 13.93
C THR A 163 6.78 10.48 13.22
N TRP A 164 6.73 11.69 13.79
CA TRP A 164 6.04 12.82 13.18
C TRP A 164 6.63 13.20 11.82
N ASP A 165 7.96 13.16 11.66
CA ASP A 165 8.60 13.46 10.38
C ASP A 165 8.23 12.44 9.29
N LEU A 166 8.06 11.17 9.66
CA LEU A 166 7.63 10.09 8.78
C LEU A 166 6.13 10.17 8.43
N GLU A 167 5.29 10.52 9.40
CA GLU A 167 3.86 10.77 9.18
C GLU A 167 3.63 11.98 8.27
N GLU A 168 4.37 13.07 8.48
CA GLU A 168 4.29 14.27 7.66
C GLU A 168 4.79 14.01 6.22
N MET A 169 5.77 13.12 6.05
CA MET A 169 6.16 12.62 4.73
C MET A 169 4.99 11.87 4.06
N GLY A 170 4.29 10.99 4.79
CA GLY A 170 3.09 10.31 4.30
C GLY A 170 1.98 11.29 3.89
N ARG A 171 1.75 12.33 4.70
CA ARG A 171 0.82 13.43 4.38
C ARG A 171 1.22 14.15 3.10
N SER A 172 2.49 14.55 2.98
CA SER A 172 3.02 15.26 1.82
C SER A 172 2.93 14.41 0.54
N TRP A 173 3.17 13.10 0.65
CA TRP A 173 2.99 12.14 -0.45
C TRP A 173 1.54 12.11 -0.94
N CYS A 174 0.57 11.98 -0.04
CA CYS A 174 -0.86 12.01 -0.37
C CYS A 174 -1.31 13.34 -0.98
N GLN A 175 -0.84 14.48 -0.45
CA GLN A 175 -1.12 15.79 -1.03
C GLN A 175 -0.56 15.91 -2.46
N SER A 176 0.61 15.35 -2.70
CA SER A 176 1.23 15.33 -4.03
C SER A 176 0.42 14.51 -5.04
N LEU A 177 -0.29 13.45 -4.60
CA LEU A 177 -1.21 12.70 -5.47
C LEU A 177 -2.37 13.57 -5.96
N ILE A 178 -2.92 14.42 -5.09
CA ILE A 178 -4.01 15.35 -5.46
C ILE A 178 -3.54 16.30 -6.56
N VAL A 179 -2.31 16.81 -6.44
CA VAL A 179 -1.71 17.70 -7.46
C VAL A 179 -1.43 16.93 -8.75
N TYR A 180 -0.79 15.77 -8.66
CA TYR A 180 -0.39 14.95 -9.80
C TYR A 180 -1.59 14.49 -10.66
N TYR A 181 -2.72 14.15 -10.03
CA TYR A 181 -3.95 13.77 -10.73
C TYR A 181 -4.88 14.96 -11.04
N GLY A 182 -4.51 16.20 -10.68
CA GLY A 182 -5.33 17.39 -10.94
C GLY A 182 -6.64 17.43 -10.13
N LEU A 183 -6.69 16.78 -8.97
CA LEU A 183 -7.89 16.60 -8.16
C LEU A 183 -8.16 17.77 -7.19
N THR A 184 -7.37 18.85 -7.26
CA THR A 184 -7.42 19.94 -6.28
C THR A 184 -8.81 20.60 -6.17
N CYS A 185 -9.49 20.85 -7.30
CA CYS A 185 -10.82 21.46 -7.28
C CYS A 185 -11.87 20.52 -6.67
N GLN A 186 -11.79 19.22 -6.99
CA GLN A 186 -12.73 18.21 -6.49
C GLN A 186 -12.58 18.02 -4.97
N VAL A 187 -11.35 17.93 -4.49
CA VAL A 187 -11.08 17.82 -3.05
C VAL A 187 -11.57 19.07 -2.31
N LYS A 188 -11.33 20.27 -2.84
CA LYS A 188 -11.85 21.52 -2.25
C LYS A 188 -13.37 21.55 -2.16
N ALA A 189 -14.07 21.05 -3.18
CA ALA A 189 -15.54 20.96 -3.18
C ALA A 189 -16.04 19.99 -2.09
N LEU A 190 -15.47 18.79 -2.02
CA LEU A 190 -15.81 17.79 -1.00
C LEU A 190 -15.52 18.28 0.43
N ASP A 191 -14.43 19.02 0.64
CA ASP A 191 -14.10 19.60 1.95
C ASP A 191 -15.12 20.68 2.35
N LEU A 192 -15.63 21.47 1.39
CA LEU A 192 -16.68 22.44 1.64
C LEU A 192 -17.99 21.75 2.04
N GLU A 193 -18.35 20.66 1.37
CA GLU A 193 -19.53 19.86 1.69
C GLU A 193 -19.44 19.23 3.08
N ARG A 194 -18.29 18.63 3.43
CA ARG A 194 -18.05 18.06 4.77
C ARG A 194 -18.17 19.11 5.88
N LYS A 195 -17.67 20.32 5.65
CA LYS A 195 -17.80 21.44 6.61
C LYS A 195 -19.26 21.85 6.81
N LYS A 196 -20.04 21.92 5.74
CA LYS A 196 -21.49 22.18 5.82
C LYS A 196 -22.20 21.10 6.62
N GLN A 197 -21.90 19.83 6.36
CA GLN A 197 -22.50 18.72 7.10
C GLN A 197 -22.14 18.75 8.59
N ALA A 198 -20.87 18.96 8.94
CA ALA A 198 -20.44 19.04 10.34
C ALA A 198 -21.10 20.21 11.10
N THR A 199 -21.36 21.33 10.41
CA THR A 199 -22.08 22.47 10.99
C THR A 199 -23.56 22.13 11.23
N LEU A 200 -24.17 21.37 10.32
CA LEU A 200 -25.55 20.91 10.44
C LEU A 200 -25.71 19.93 11.62
N ASP A 201 -24.80 18.96 11.74
CA ASP A 201 -24.81 17.95 12.81
C ASP A 201 -24.62 18.57 14.21
N GLN A 202 -23.84 19.65 14.30
CA GLN A 202 -23.66 20.41 15.55
C GLN A 202 -24.87 21.29 15.93
N SER A 203 -25.81 21.51 15.01
CA SER A 203 -26.99 22.36 15.22
C SER A 203 -28.24 21.60 15.69
N ILE A 204 -28.17 20.26 15.79
CA ILE A 204 -29.25 19.41 16.30
C ILE A 204 -29.12 19.29 17.83
N PRO A 205 -30.10 19.75 18.63
CA PRO A 205 -30.04 19.62 20.09
C PRO A 205 -30.23 18.15 20.52
N GLY A 206 -29.16 17.56 21.08
CA GLY A 206 -29.15 16.46 22.05
C GLY A 206 -30.01 15.21 21.78
N GLU A 207 -29.44 14.22 21.08
CA GLU A 207 -29.68 12.80 21.44
C GLU A 207 -28.62 12.36 22.48
N PRO A 208 -28.95 11.46 23.42
CA PRO A 208 -28.03 11.08 24.48
C PRO A 208 -26.78 10.36 23.95
N SER A 209 -25.67 10.61 24.66
CA SER A 209 -24.30 10.08 24.47
C SER A 209 -24.18 8.63 23.92
N PRO A 210 -23.15 8.34 23.10
CA PRO A 210 -22.94 7.03 22.44
C PRO A 210 -22.47 5.90 23.36
N THR A 211 -22.75 5.95 24.66
CA THR A 211 -22.46 4.87 25.61
C THR A 211 -23.50 3.73 25.57
N GLY A 212 -24.62 3.89 24.84
CA GLY A 212 -25.66 2.86 24.70
C GLY A 212 -25.60 2.00 23.42
N ARG A 213 -24.82 2.37 22.39
CA ARG A 213 -24.75 1.61 21.13
C ARG A 213 -23.80 0.41 21.17
N GLN A 214 -22.80 0.43 22.07
CA GLN A 214 -21.87 -0.70 22.19
C GLN A 214 -22.55 -1.94 22.80
N SER A 215 -23.47 -1.79 23.75
CA SER A 215 -24.13 -2.95 24.38
C SER A 215 -25.07 -3.70 23.43
N ALA A 216 -25.81 -2.98 22.58
CA ALA A 216 -26.72 -3.59 21.61
C ALA A 216 -25.99 -4.30 20.47
N GLN A 217 -24.87 -3.74 20.01
CA GLN A 217 -24.05 -4.34 18.94
C GLN A 217 -23.28 -5.56 19.46
N THR A 218 -22.79 -5.54 20.70
CA THR A 218 -22.14 -6.70 21.33
C THR A 218 -23.12 -7.84 21.60
N GLN A 219 -24.33 -7.55 22.06
CA GLN A 219 -25.37 -8.58 22.26
C GLN A 219 -25.85 -9.21 20.94
N ALA A 220 -25.97 -8.41 19.87
CA ALA A 220 -26.31 -8.93 18.55
C ALA A 220 -25.19 -9.82 17.96
N ASN A 221 -23.93 -9.44 18.16
CA ASN A 221 -22.78 -10.23 17.70
C ASN A 221 -22.59 -11.52 18.52
N GLU A 222 -22.82 -11.49 19.83
CA GLU A 222 -22.80 -12.71 20.67
C GLU A 222 -23.95 -13.67 20.33
N ALA A 223 -25.13 -13.15 19.97
CA ALA A 223 -26.24 -13.99 19.52
C ALA A 223 -25.95 -14.65 18.17
N LEU A 224 -25.32 -13.92 17.23
CA LEU A 224 -24.92 -14.47 15.93
C LEU A 224 -23.86 -15.56 16.07
N LEU A 225 -22.85 -15.34 16.92
CA LEU A 225 -21.79 -16.33 17.21
C LEU A 225 -22.32 -17.60 17.91
N ARG A 226 -23.40 -17.50 18.69
CA ARG A 226 -24.04 -18.67 19.30
C ARG A 226 -24.84 -19.50 18.29
N LEU A 227 -25.51 -18.85 17.35
CA LEU A 227 -26.22 -19.54 16.25
C LEU A 227 -25.25 -20.28 15.34
N ASP A 228 -24.11 -19.65 14.99
CA ASP A 228 -23.09 -20.29 14.15
C ASP A 228 -22.43 -21.50 14.85
N ALA A 229 -22.28 -21.46 16.18
CA ALA A 229 -21.73 -22.56 16.97
C ALA A 229 -22.71 -23.75 17.11
N GLU A 230 -24.02 -23.47 17.22
CA GLU A 230 -25.06 -24.50 17.29
C GLU A 230 -25.23 -25.23 15.94
N ASP A 231 -25.07 -24.52 14.81
CA ASP A 231 -25.07 -25.07 13.46
C ASP A 231 -23.83 -25.95 13.19
N GLU A 232 -22.64 -25.58 13.70
CA GLU A 232 -21.45 -26.43 13.58
C GLU A 232 -21.54 -27.68 14.45
N GLU A 233 -22.11 -27.62 15.66
CA GLU A 233 -22.26 -28.79 16.53
C GLU A 233 -23.28 -29.79 15.98
N THR A 234 -24.37 -29.31 15.38
CA THR A 234 -25.36 -30.17 14.70
C THR A 234 -24.79 -30.81 13.43
N ALA A 235 -24.04 -30.07 12.62
CA ALA A 235 -23.35 -30.62 11.45
C ALA A 235 -22.31 -31.68 11.82
N HIS A 236 -21.64 -31.52 12.97
CA HIS A 236 -20.63 -32.48 13.43
C HIS A 236 -21.25 -33.77 13.99
N LYS A 237 -22.44 -33.69 14.62
CA LYS A 237 -23.22 -34.86 15.08
C LYS A 237 -23.81 -35.64 13.91
N GLU A 238 -24.40 -34.97 12.92
CA GLU A 238 -24.92 -35.64 11.71
C GLU A 238 -23.82 -36.38 10.92
N ASN A 239 -22.62 -35.81 10.83
CA ASN A 239 -21.49 -36.47 10.17
C ASN A 239 -20.98 -37.68 10.96
N HIS A 240 -21.12 -37.68 12.28
CA HIS A 240 -20.70 -38.81 13.12
C HIS A 240 -21.71 -39.97 13.04
N GLU A 241 -23.01 -39.68 12.98
CA GLU A 241 -24.08 -40.67 12.80
C GLU A 241 -24.02 -41.33 11.41
N ARG A 242 -23.85 -40.55 10.33
CA ARG A 242 -23.69 -41.08 8.97
C ARG A 242 -22.44 -41.95 8.80
N ARG A 243 -21.42 -41.77 9.65
CA ARG A 243 -20.18 -42.56 9.63
C ARG A 243 -20.32 -43.85 10.45
N ALA A 244 -21.19 -43.87 11.46
CA ALA A 244 -21.55 -45.06 12.21
C ALA A 244 -22.45 -46.01 11.37
N GLU A 245 -23.44 -45.49 10.66
CA GLU A 245 -24.33 -46.29 9.80
C GLU A 245 -23.59 -46.96 8.62
N LYS A 246 -22.51 -46.34 8.11
CA LYS A 246 -21.67 -46.96 7.07
C LYS A 246 -20.79 -48.11 7.57
N HIS A 247 -20.56 -48.22 8.88
CA HIS A 247 -19.79 -49.32 9.46
C HIS A 247 -20.66 -50.54 9.80
N GLU A 248 -21.97 -50.36 9.98
CA GLU A 248 -22.90 -51.45 10.30
C GLU A 248 -23.41 -52.19 9.03
N CYS A 249 -23.33 -51.55 7.85
CA CYS A 249 -23.74 -52.16 6.58
C CYS A 249 -22.63 -52.97 5.85
N ALA A 250 -21.46 -53.15 6.49
CA ALA A 250 -20.29 -53.82 5.92
C ALA A 250 -19.78 -55.03 6.75
N SER A 251 -20.65 -55.62 7.58
CA SER A 251 -20.42 -56.92 8.25
C SER A 251 -21.38 -57.97 7.74
#